data_AF-A0A4R1ALN1-F1
#
_entry.id   AF-A0A4R1ALN1-F1
#
_cell.length_a   1.000
_cell.length_b   1.000
_cell.length_c   1.000
_cell.angle_alpha   90.00
_cell.angle_beta   90.00
_cell.angle_gamma   90.00
#
_symmetry.space_group_name_H-M   'P 1'
#
loop_
_entity.id
_entity.type
_entity.pdbx_description
1 polymer ?
#
loop_
_entity_poly.entity_id
_entity_poly.type
_entity_poly.pdbx_seq_one_letter_code
_entity_poly.pdbx_strand_id
1 'polypeptide(L)'
;MAKSRNDALVDEIEQTREHLARTIDELVDRASPKNIASRQVDRVKARFVAPDGSPRFETIVPVVGGVVAVVAAAVVLRRLLT
;
A
#
# COMPACT_ATOMS: atom_id res chain seq x y z
N MET A 1 8.15 -10.13 52.68
CA MET A 1 7.28 -10.94 51.80
C MET A 1 6.60 -10.12 50.70
N ALA A 2 5.98 -8.96 50.96
CA ALA A 2 5.30 -8.17 49.91
C ALA A 2 6.22 -7.55 48.84
N LYS A 3 7.46 -7.17 49.21
CA LYS A 3 8.45 -6.58 48.28
C LYS A 3 8.83 -7.51 47.13
N SER A 4 9.20 -8.75 47.43
CA SER A 4 9.53 -9.78 46.43
C SER A 4 8.42 -10.07 45.42
N ARG A 5 7.13 -9.93 45.83
CA ARG A 5 6.00 -10.10 44.91
C ARG A 5 5.81 -8.91 43.96
N ASN A 6 6.18 -7.70 44.40
CA ASN A 6 6.24 -6.53 43.53
C ASN A 6 7.42 -6.65 42.57
N ASP A 7 8.58 -7.08 43.07
CA ASP A 7 9.77 -7.29 42.24
C ASP A 7 9.48 -8.30 41.11
N ALA A 8 8.81 -9.42 41.42
CA ALA A 8 8.38 -10.40 40.41
C ALA A 8 7.39 -9.84 39.37
N LEU A 9 6.47 -8.96 39.77
CA LEU A 9 5.54 -8.31 38.84
C LEU A 9 6.25 -7.30 37.93
N VAL A 10 7.24 -6.59 38.46
CA VAL A 10 8.06 -5.66 37.67
C VAL A 10 8.84 -6.42 36.61
N ASP A 11 9.50 -7.52 36.98
CA ASP A 11 10.24 -8.39 36.05
C ASP A 11 9.34 -8.93 34.92
N GLU A 12 8.12 -9.37 35.25
CA GLU A 12 7.15 -9.86 34.26
C GLU A 12 6.68 -8.76 33.29
N ILE A 13 6.51 -7.53 33.79
CA ILE A 13 6.17 -6.37 32.96
C ILE A 13 7.33 -6.02 32.02
N GLU A 14 8.58 -6.01 32.51
CA GLU A 14 9.78 -5.79 31.70
C GLU A 14 9.86 -6.82 30.57
N GLN A 15 9.71 -8.11 30.91
CA GLN A 15 9.75 -9.20 29.94
C GLN A 15 8.62 -9.10 28.89
N THR A 16 7.42 -8.73 29.33
CA THR A 16 6.27 -8.53 28.43
C THR A 16 6.49 -7.34 27.49
N ARG A 17 7.09 -6.24 27.98
CA ARG A 17 7.45 -5.08 27.15
C ARG A 17 8.47 -5.43 26.09
N GLU A 18 9.50 -6.20 26.42
CA GLU A 18 10.49 -6.66 25.44
C GLU A 18 9.86 -7.56 24.36
N HIS A 19 8.97 -8.47 24.76
CA HIS A 19 8.24 -9.31 23.83
C HIS A 19 7.33 -8.49 22.90
N LEU A 20 6.66 -7.47 23.44
CA LEU A 20 5.81 -6.58 22.66
C LEU A 20 6.63 -5.72 21.70
N ALA A 21 7.76 -5.15 22.13
CA ALA A 21 8.65 -4.38 21.26
C ALA A 21 9.10 -5.21 20.05
N ARG A 22 9.54 -6.46 20.29
CA ARG A 22 9.92 -7.40 19.23
C ARG A 22 8.77 -7.68 18.25
N THR A 23 7.58 -7.91 18.79
CA THR A 23 6.38 -8.15 17.97
C THR A 23 5.98 -6.92 17.17
N ILE A 24 6.10 -5.73 17.75
CA ILE A 24 5.83 -4.46 17.07
C ILE A 24 6.82 -4.26 15.92
N ASP A 25 8.12 -4.48 16.13
CA ASP A 25 9.12 -4.35 15.08
C ASP A 25 8.83 -5.28 13.89
N GLU A 26 8.44 -6.53 14.16
CA GLU A 26 8.03 -7.48 13.11
C GLU A 26 6.77 -7.02 12.37
N LEU A 27 5.79 -6.45 13.10
CA LEU A 27 4.59 -5.88 12.49
C LEU A 27 4.91 -4.66 11.64
N VAL A 28 5.80 -3.78 12.08
CA VAL A 28 6.24 -2.58 11.35
C VAL A 28 6.93 -2.98 10.05
N ASP A 29 7.78 -3.99 10.07
CA ASP A 29 8.45 -4.50 8.86
C ASP A 29 7.46 -5.17 7.89
N ARG A 30 6.49 -5.93 8.39
CA ARG A 30 5.47 -6.59 7.56
C ARG A 30 4.44 -5.60 7.00
N ALA A 31 4.04 -4.64 7.81
CA ALA A 31 3.18 -3.52 7.42
C ALA A 31 3.97 -2.43 6.67
N SER A 32 5.27 -2.63 6.45
CA SER A 32 6.11 -1.63 5.80
C SER A 32 5.44 -1.15 4.51
N PRO A 33 5.26 0.17 4.35
CA PRO A 33 4.55 0.74 3.22
C PRO A 33 5.08 0.27 1.87
N LYS A 34 6.38 -0.04 1.79
CA LYS A 34 7.05 -0.57 0.60
C LYS A 34 6.42 -1.87 0.10
N ASN A 35 6.20 -2.84 0.98
CA ASN A 35 5.62 -4.13 0.60
C ASN A 35 4.15 -4.01 0.22
N ILE A 36 3.42 -3.11 0.88
CA ILE A 36 2.03 -2.79 0.53
C ILE A 36 1.97 -2.11 -0.84
N ALA A 37 2.86 -1.14 -1.10
CA ALA A 37 2.94 -0.40 -2.35
C ALA A 37 3.26 -1.33 -3.54
N SER A 38 4.24 -2.22 -3.40
CA SER A 38 4.56 -3.20 -4.45
C SER A 38 3.35 -4.07 -4.80
N ARG A 39 2.64 -4.61 -3.80
CA ARG A 39 1.40 -5.39 -4.02
C ARG A 39 0.29 -4.57 -4.67
N GLN A 40 0.22 -3.27 -4.39
CA GLN A 40 -0.75 -2.40 -5.06
C GLN A 40 -0.38 -2.18 -6.53
N VAL A 41 0.90 -1.91 -6.81
CA VAL A 41 1.41 -1.74 -8.19
C VAL A 41 1.17 -2.99 -9.01
N ASP A 42 1.46 -4.18 -8.48
CA ASP A 42 1.26 -5.44 -9.20
C ASP A 42 -0.23 -5.69 -9.50
N ARG A 43 -1.13 -5.37 -8.56
CA ARG A 43 -2.58 -5.41 -8.79
C ARG A 43 -3.06 -4.42 -9.85
N VAL A 44 -2.43 -3.25 -9.94
CA VAL A 44 -2.74 -2.28 -11.00
C VAL A 44 -2.23 -2.82 -12.34
N LYS A 45 -0.99 -3.29 -12.41
CA LYS A 45 -0.39 -3.86 -13.63
C LYS A 45 -1.19 -5.04 -14.17
N ALA A 46 -1.67 -5.94 -13.31
CA ALA A 46 -2.46 -7.11 -13.70
C ALA A 46 -3.78 -6.75 -14.43
N ARG A 47 -4.30 -5.53 -14.24
CA ARG A 47 -5.47 -5.05 -15.00
C ARG A 47 -5.15 -4.70 -16.45
N PHE A 48 -3.89 -4.38 -16.75
CA PHE A 48 -3.45 -3.95 -18.07
C PHE A 48 -2.52 -4.95 -18.76
N VAL A 49 -1.98 -5.93 -18.02
CA VAL A 49 -1.04 -6.94 -18.53
C VAL A 49 -1.54 -8.32 -18.12
N ALA A 50 -1.50 -9.27 -19.06
CA ALA A 50 -1.88 -10.66 -18.83
C ALA A 50 -0.74 -11.45 -18.16
N PRO A 51 -1.01 -12.65 -17.61
CA PRO A 51 0.01 -13.45 -16.91
C PRO A 51 1.21 -13.86 -17.78
N ASP A 52 1.03 -13.91 -19.10
CA ASP A 52 2.07 -14.18 -20.10
C ASP A 52 2.89 -12.93 -20.48
N GLY A 53 2.60 -11.77 -19.86
CA GLY A 53 3.25 -10.50 -20.15
C GLY A 53 2.64 -9.73 -21.33
N SER A 54 1.59 -10.26 -21.98
CA SER A 54 0.96 -9.57 -23.11
C SER A 54 0.09 -8.39 -22.64
N PRO A 55 0.06 -7.26 -23.39
CA PRO A 55 -0.84 -6.15 -23.08
C PRO A 55 -2.31 -6.53 -23.24
N ARG A 56 -3.15 -6.17 -22.26
CA ARG A 56 -4.61 -6.34 -22.33
C ARG A 56 -5.24 -5.20 -23.12
N PHE A 57 -5.24 -5.32 -24.45
CA PHE A 57 -5.79 -4.29 -25.34
C PHE A 57 -7.27 -3.97 -25.06
N GLU A 58 -8.07 -4.96 -24.66
CA GLU A 58 -9.47 -4.77 -24.25
C GLU A 58 -9.63 -3.72 -23.13
N THR A 59 -8.66 -3.65 -22.21
CA THR A 59 -8.69 -2.70 -21.08
C THR A 59 -7.90 -1.43 -21.38
N ILE A 60 -6.78 -1.54 -22.11
CA ILE A 60 -5.91 -0.39 -22.44
C ILE A 60 -6.60 0.56 -23.43
N VAL A 61 -7.19 0.04 -24.51
CA VAL A 61 -7.79 0.84 -25.57
C VAL A 61 -8.85 1.83 -25.05
N PRO A 62 -9.87 1.42 -24.26
CA PRO A 62 -10.88 2.36 -23.78
C PRO A 62 -10.31 3.39 -22.80
N VAL A 63 -9.31 3.02 -21.98
CA VAL A 63 -8.68 3.96 -21.04
C VAL A 63 -7.90 5.03 -21.80
N VAL A 64 -7.10 4.64 -22.79
CA VAL A 64 -6.38 5.58 -23.65
C VAL A 64 -7.37 6.48 -24.40
N GLY A 65 -8.41 5.90 -24.99
CA GLY A 65 -9.46 6.65 -25.68
C GLY A 65 -10.13 7.69 -24.77
N GLY A 66 -10.46 7.30 -23.53
CA GLY A 66 -11.05 8.19 -22.54
C GLY A 66 -10.13 9.36 -22.17
N VAL A 67 -8.84 9.09 -21.93
CA VAL A 67 -7.85 10.15 -21.62
C VAL A 67 -7.72 11.12 -22.79
N VAL A 68 -7.59 10.61 -24.02
CA VAL A 68 -7.51 11.45 -25.23
C VAL A 68 -8.76 12.33 -25.37
N ALA A 69 -9.96 11.76 -25.16
CA ALA A 69 -11.21 12.50 -25.24
C ALA A 69 -11.29 13.62 -24.18
N VAL A 70 -10.91 13.35 -22.94
CA VAL A 70 -10.91 14.34 -21.84
C VAL A 70 -9.92 15.47 -22.13
N VAL A 71 -8.71 15.14 -22.59
CA VAL A 71 -7.69 16.15 -22.95
C VAL A 71 -8.18 17.01 -24.11
N ALA A 72 -8.74 16.40 -25.15
CA ALA A 72 -9.30 17.12 -26.29
C ALA A 72 -10.42 18.08 -25.85
N ALA A 73 -11.34 17.61 -25.01
CA ALA A 73 -12.42 18.44 -24.46
C ALA A 73 -11.88 19.62 -23.63
N ALA A 74 -10.87 19.37 -22.78
CA ALA A 74 -10.24 20.41 -21.97
C ALA A 74 -9.53 21.48 -22.84
N VAL A 75 -8.86 21.06 -23.91
CA VAL A 75 -8.20 21.97 -24.87
C VAL A 75 -9.24 22.83 -25.61
N VAL A 76 -10.32 22.21 -26.10
CA VAL A 76 -11.40 22.93 -26.77
C VAL A 76 -12.05 23.94 -25.81
N LEU A 77 -12.36 23.52 -24.58
CA LEU A 77 -12.93 24.41 -23.57
C LEU A 77 -11.98 25.57 -23.25
N ARG A 78 -10.69 25.29 -23.05
CA ARG A 78 -9.69 26.34 -22.84
C ARG A 78 -9.68 27.32 -24.00
N ARG A 79 -9.71 26.83 -25.25
CA ARG A 79 -9.71 27.66 -26.45
C ARG A 79 -10.96 28.54 -26.60
N LEU A 80 -12.10 28.12 -26.08
CA LEU A 80 -13.34 28.90 -26.11
C LEU A 80 -13.43 29.94 -24.99
N LEU A 81 -12.75 29.69 -23.87
CA LEU A 81 -12.73 30.58 -22.70
C LEU A 81 -11.55 31.57 -22.68
N THR A 82 -10.61 31.46 -23.61
CA THR A 82 -9.51 32.42 -23.83
C THR A 82 -9.61 33.08 -25.20
#